data_AF-A0A139AI38-F1
#
_entry.id   AF-A0A139AI38-F1
#
_cell.length_a   1.000
_cell.length_b   1.000
_cell.length_c   1.000
_cell.angle_alpha   90.00
_cell.angle_beta   90.00
_cell.angle_gamma   90.00
#
_symmetry.space_group_name_H-M   'P 1'
#
loop_
_entity.id
_entity.type
_entity.pdbx_description
1 polymer ?
#
loop_
_entity_poly.entity_id
_entity_poly.type
_entity_poly.pdbx_seq_one_letter_code
_entity_poly.pdbx_strand_id
1 'polypeptide(L)'
;MQPESADDPSQKKSKRRRTASDSSSLRRITLGQPEHMYILVQLVFEPPKLLTEAFYKAAVHSAVQESFGVIGSGMALDVVSFRQERGECCLRVPANHYVSLRAALTACNSSDGVACRFSILRASPFLLALSNDTQIYP
;
A
#
# COMPACT_ATOMS: atom_id res chain seq x y z
N MET A 1 -45.12 44.90 58.99
CA MET A 1 -45.11 46.03 58.04
C MET A 1 -44.53 45.51 56.73
N GLN A 2 -45.41 45.10 55.81
CA GLN A 2 -45.14 45.05 54.37
C GLN A 2 -45.20 46.51 53.83
N PRO A 3 -44.72 46.88 52.61
CA PRO A 3 -44.92 46.10 51.36
C PRO A 3 -43.84 46.23 50.25
N GLU A 4 -44.12 45.49 49.14
CA GLU A 4 -43.92 45.84 47.71
C GLU A 4 -42.50 46.16 47.19
N SER A 5 -42.05 45.76 45.99
CA SER A 5 -42.75 45.40 44.75
C SER A 5 -41.79 44.62 43.82
N ALA A 6 -42.38 43.85 42.92
CA ALA A 6 -41.75 43.27 41.74
C ALA A 6 -41.19 44.36 40.80
N ASP A 7 -40.13 44.03 40.05
CA ASP A 7 -40.00 44.31 38.61
C ASP A 7 -38.69 43.74 38.06
N ASP A 8 -38.83 42.73 37.19
CA ASP A 8 -37.83 42.31 36.19
C ASP A 8 -38.10 43.17 34.95
N PRO A 9 -37.12 43.90 34.39
CA PRO A 9 -36.53 43.39 33.17
C PRO A 9 -35.11 43.92 32.92
N SER A 10 -34.17 43.06 32.50
CA SER A 10 -33.30 43.45 31.39
C SER A 10 -32.44 42.30 30.88
N GLN A 11 -32.79 41.89 29.66
CA GLN A 11 -31.99 41.06 28.77
C GLN A 11 -30.54 41.54 28.68
N LYS A 12 -29.64 40.89 29.42
CA LYS A 12 -28.22 40.93 29.09
C LYS A 12 -28.02 40.00 27.89
N LYS A 13 -28.20 40.57 26.69
CA LYS A 13 -27.69 40.02 25.42
C LYS A 13 -26.17 39.90 25.57
N SER A 14 -25.74 38.78 26.16
CA SER A 14 -24.35 38.35 26.19
C SER A 14 -23.98 38.05 24.74
N LYS A 15 -23.48 39.08 24.07
CA LYS A 15 -22.76 39.05 22.81
C LYS A 15 -21.52 38.18 23.06
N ARG A 16 -21.73 36.87 23.07
CA ARG A 16 -20.68 35.86 23.14
C ARG A 16 -19.88 36.04 21.86
N ARG A 17 -18.81 36.84 21.98
CA ARG A 17 -17.77 37.02 20.98
C ARG A 17 -17.49 35.64 20.40
N ARG A 18 -17.78 35.46 19.11
CA ARG A 18 -17.11 34.45 18.32
C ARG A 18 -15.63 34.82 18.41
N THR A 19 -14.91 34.22 19.35
CA THR A 19 -13.45 34.20 19.29
C THR A 19 -13.17 33.48 17.99
N ALA A 20 -12.74 34.22 16.98
CA ALA A 20 -12.13 33.66 15.80
C ALA A 20 -11.03 32.74 16.32
N SER A 21 -11.27 31.43 16.27
CA SER A 21 -10.27 30.44 16.58
C SER A 21 -9.20 30.64 15.52
N ASP A 22 -8.08 31.19 15.94
CA ASP A 22 -6.92 31.49 15.11
C ASP A 22 -6.49 30.19 14.40
N SER A 23 -6.90 30.05 13.14
CA SER A 23 -6.64 28.87 12.31
C SER A 23 -5.20 28.83 11.79
N SER A 24 -4.31 29.64 12.38
CA SER A 24 -2.93 29.82 11.96
C SER A 24 -1.93 28.97 12.76
N SER A 25 -2.38 27.97 13.52
CA SER A 25 -1.44 27.04 14.20
C SER A 25 -0.79 26.11 13.17
N LEU A 26 0.41 26.45 12.72
CA LEU A 26 1.23 25.55 11.92
C LEU A 26 1.59 24.31 12.76
N ARG A 27 1.30 23.13 12.20
CA ARG A 27 1.66 21.84 12.82
C ARG A 27 2.65 21.13 11.91
N ARG A 28 3.78 20.72 12.50
CA ARG A 28 4.71 19.78 11.88
C ARG A 28 4.39 18.39 12.39
N ILE A 29 4.16 17.46 11.48
CA ILE A 29 3.96 16.05 11.79
C ILE A 29 5.00 15.28 10.99
N THR A 30 5.77 14.44 11.67
CA THR A 30 6.70 13.52 11.03
C THR A 30 5.99 12.18 10.86
N LEU A 31 5.94 11.67 9.64
CA LEU A 31 5.42 10.34 9.37
C LEU A 31 6.49 9.29 9.71
N GLY A 32 6.06 8.20 10.33
CA GLY A 32 6.93 7.06 10.65
C GLY A 32 7.32 6.25 9.41
N GLN A 33 7.93 5.09 9.66
CA GLN A 33 8.26 4.15 8.59
C GLN A 33 6.98 3.63 7.90
N PRO A 34 7.03 3.40 6.57
CA PRO A 34 5.90 2.87 5.85
C PRO A 34 5.60 1.44 6.29
N GLU A 35 4.33 1.14 6.55
CA GLU A 35 3.89 -0.19 6.94
C GLU A 35 3.94 -1.18 5.77
N HIS A 36 3.74 -0.67 4.55
CA HIS A 36 3.65 -1.47 3.34
C HIS A 36 4.66 -1.01 2.28
N MET A 37 5.08 -1.97 1.47
CA MET A 37 5.88 -1.78 0.26
C MET A 37 5.09 -2.26 -0.95
N TYR A 38 5.16 -1.49 -2.02
CA TYR A 38 4.57 -1.82 -3.31
C TYR A 38 5.69 -2.18 -4.28
N ILE A 39 5.50 -3.26 -5.02
CA ILE A 39 6.51 -3.81 -5.93
C ILE A 39 5.84 -4.07 -7.27
N LEU A 40 6.44 -3.56 -8.35
CA LEU A 40 6.09 -3.92 -9.70
C LEU A 40 6.99 -5.07 -10.15
N VAL A 41 6.37 -6.20 -10.45
CA VAL A 41 7.06 -7.44 -10.81
C VAL A 41 6.54 -7.94 -12.14
N GLN A 42 7.45 -8.25 -13.06
CA GLN A 42 7.15 -8.90 -14.32
C GLN A 42 7.45 -10.39 -14.22
N LEU A 43 6.54 -11.22 -14.72
CA LEU A 43 6.72 -12.66 -14.82
C LEU A 43 6.77 -13.07 -16.29
N VAL A 44 7.88 -13.69 -16.68
CA VAL A 44 8.10 -14.19 -18.04
C VAL A 44 8.27 -15.70 -18.00
N PHE A 45 7.59 -16.40 -18.90
CA PHE A 45 7.70 -17.85 -19.07
C PHE A 45 8.44 -18.20 -20.34
N GLU A 46 9.15 -19.32 -20.30
CA GLU A 46 9.78 -19.93 -21.46
C GLU A 46 9.32 -21.39 -21.53
N PRO A 47 8.43 -21.79 -22.46
CA PRO A 47 7.80 -20.99 -23.53
C PRO A 47 6.73 -19.99 -23.05
N PRO A 48 6.41 -18.95 -23.85
CA PRO A 48 5.42 -17.94 -23.47
C PRO A 48 4.04 -18.55 -23.23
N LYS A 49 3.48 -18.28 -22.04
CA LYS A 49 2.18 -18.78 -21.58
C LYS A 49 1.26 -17.61 -21.28
N LEU A 50 -0.04 -17.77 -21.56
CA LEU A 50 -1.04 -16.78 -21.19
C LEU A 50 -1.18 -16.74 -19.65
N LEU A 51 -0.96 -15.57 -19.05
CA LEU A 51 -1.04 -15.39 -17.61
C LEU A 51 -2.40 -14.88 -17.18
N THR A 52 -3.06 -15.63 -16.31
CA THR A 52 -4.23 -15.16 -15.56
C THR A 52 -3.79 -14.63 -14.20
N GLU A 53 -4.54 -13.70 -13.64
CA GLU A 53 -4.25 -13.14 -12.30
C GLU A 53 -4.16 -14.23 -11.23
N ALA A 54 -5.11 -15.19 -11.25
CA ALA A 54 -5.12 -16.31 -10.31
C ALA A 54 -3.85 -17.17 -10.41
N PHE A 55 -3.40 -17.43 -11.64
CA PHE A 55 -2.18 -18.20 -11.89
C PHE A 55 -0.93 -17.42 -11.43
N TYR A 56 -0.86 -16.12 -11.71
CA TYR A 56 0.23 -15.27 -11.23
C TYR A 56 0.33 -15.30 -9.70
N LYS A 57 -0.81 -15.13 -9.02
CA LYS A 57 -0.88 -15.20 -7.56
C LYS A 57 -0.41 -16.56 -7.03
N ALA A 58 -0.86 -17.65 -7.65
CA ALA A 58 -0.41 -18.99 -7.29
C ALA A 58 1.11 -19.17 -7.49
N ALA A 59 1.67 -18.68 -8.59
CA ALA A 59 3.10 -18.74 -8.87
C ALA A 59 3.93 -17.96 -7.83
N VAL A 60 3.47 -16.77 -7.44
CA VAL A 60 4.11 -15.98 -6.36
C VAL A 60 4.06 -16.71 -5.02
N HIS A 61 2.91 -17.27 -4.64
CA HIS A 61 2.80 -18.04 -3.39
C HIS A 61 3.68 -19.29 -3.43
N SER A 62 3.74 -19.99 -4.56
CA SER A 62 4.60 -21.16 -4.75
C SER A 62 6.08 -20.79 -4.59
N ALA A 63 6.54 -19.70 -5.21
CA ALA A 63 7.92 -19.23 -5.10
C ALA A 63 8.33 -18.92 -3.65
N VAL A 64 7.44 -18.27 -2.92
CA VAL A 64 7.67 -17.91 -1.51
C VAL A 64 7.63 -19.16 -0.61
N GLN A 65 6.71 -20.08 -0.88
CA GLN A 65 6.60 -21.34 -0.16
C GLN A 65 7.80 -22.26 -0.40
N GLU A 66 8.33 -22.30 -1.62
CA GLU A 66 9.52 -23.09 -1.94
C GLU A 66 10.77 -22.54 -1.25
N SER A 67 10.88 -21.21 -1.16
CA SER A 67 12.05 -20.54 -0.56
C SER A 67 12.04 -20.53 0.97
N PHE A 68 10.87 -20.33 1.60
CA PHE A 68 10.75 -20.12 3.06
C PHE A 68 9.79 -21.10 3.75
N GLY A 69 9.26 -22.09 3.02
CA GLY A 69 8.34 -23.08 3.56
C GLY A 69 7.00 -22.50 4.03
N VAL A 70 6.47 -23.09 5.09
CA VAL A 70 5.17 -22.71 5.69
C VAL A 70 5.16 -21.26 6.19
N ILE A 71 6.29 -20.77 6.68
CA ILE A 71 6.43 -19.40 7.18
C ILE A 71 6.24 -18.39 6.04
N GLY A 72 6.82 -18.68 4.88
CA GLY A 72 6.64 -17.87 3.67
C GLY A 72 5.19 -17.87 3.17
N SER A 73 4.52 -19.03 3.22
CA SER A 73 3.12 -19.17 2.79
C SER A 73 2.15 -18.28 3.58
N GLY A 74 2.46 -18.00 4.85
CA GLY A 74 1.68 -17.11 5.72
C GLY A 74 1.87 -15.61 5.46
N MET A 75 2.72 -15.22 4.51
CA MET A 75 2.92 -13.80 4.17
C MET A 75 1.67 -13.19 3.55
N ALA A 76 1.22 -12.06 4.09
CA ALA A 76 0.12 -11.28 3.52
C ALA A 76 0.59 -10.61 2.21
N LEU A 77 0.18 -11.18 1.08
CA LEU A 77 0.49 -10.70 -0.27
C LEU A 77 -0.81 -10.32 -0.97
N ASP A 78 -0.94 -9.05 -1.32
CA ASP A 78 -2.10 -8.54 -2.05
C ASP A 78 -1.72 -8.13 -3.47
N VAL A 79 -2.57 -8.48 -4.43
CA VAL A 79 -2.47 -8.03 -5.82
C VAL A 79 -3.23 -6.70 -5.95
N VAL A 80 -2.52 -5.63 -6.30
CA VAL A 80 -3.12 -4.30 -6.47
C VAL A 80 -3.59 -4.08 -7.91
N SER A 81 -2.80 -4.55 -8.88
CA SER A 81 -3.11 -4.44 -10.30
C SER A 81 -2.37 -5.52 -11.06
N PHE A 82 -3.04 -6.10 -12.05
CA PHE A 82 -2.47 -7.09 -12.95
C PHE A 82 -2.64 -6.65 -14.40
N ARG A 83 -1.54 -6.65 -15.16
CA ARG A 83 -1.51 -6.31 -16.58
C ARG A 83 -1.05 -7.52 -17.38
N GLN A 84 -2.03 -8.25 -17.89
CA GLN A 84 -1.84 -9.51 -18.60
C GLN A 84 -0.93 -9.38 -19.83
N GLU A 85 -1.05 -8.30 -20.60
CA GLU A 85 -0.28 -8.08 -21.85
C GLU A 85 1.23 -8.10 -21.64
N ARG A 86 1.70 -7.61 -20.48
CA ARG A 86 3.13 -7.51 -20.16
C ARG A 86 3.60 -8.54 -19.13
N GLY A 87 2.67 -9.33 -18.57
CA GLY A 87 2.94 -10.18 -17.42
C GLY A 87 3.35 -9.39 -16.17
N GLU A 88 2.92 -8.14 -16.05
CA GLU A 88 3.28 -7.24 -14.95
C GLU A 88 2.20 -7.27 -13.86
N CYS A 89 2.63 -7.32 -12.61
CA CYS A 89 1.76 -7.26 -11.46
C CYS A 89 2.32 -6.28 -10.42
N CYS A 90 1.45 -5.45 -9.86
CA CYS A 90 1.75 -4.66 -8.68
C CYS A 90 1.33 -5.44 -7.43
N LEU A 91 2.30 -5.77 -6.58
CA LEU A 91 2.12 -6.51 -5.33
C LEU A 91 2.28 -5.54 -4.15
N ARG A 92 1.43 -5.70 -3.13
CA ARG A 92 1.55 -5.05 -1.82
C ARG A 92 1.98 -6.07 -0.78
N VAL A 93 2.94 -5.68 0.04
CA VAL A 93 3.55 -6.53 1.08
C VAL A 93 3.85 -5.69 2.31
N PRO A 94 3.77 -6.24 3.53
CA PRO A 94 4.33 -5.58 4.70
C PRO A 94 5.82 -5.29 4.50
N ALA A 95 6.27 -4.10 4.91
CA ALA A 95 7.65 -3.65 4.70
C ALA A 95 8.70 -4.63 5.28
N ASN A 96 8.36 -5.30 6.37
CA ASN A 96 9.20 -6.30 7.04
C ASN A 96 9.46 -7.55 6.18
N HIS A 97 8.55 -7.90 5.27
CA HIS A 97 8.65 -9.09 4.44
C HIS A 97 9.07 -8.80 2.99
N TYR A 98 9.26 -7.52 2.64
CA TYR A 98 9.68 -7.10 1.31
C TYR A 98 10.99 -7.77 0.86
N VAL A 99 12.00 -7.80 1.75
CA VAL A 99 13.33 -8.37 1.45
C VAL A 99 13.21 -9.87 1.21
N SER A 100 12.45 -10.58 2.03
CA SER A 100 12.19 -12.01 1.88
C SER A 100 11.49 -12.30 0.55
N LEU A 101 10.39 -11.58 0.25
CA LEU A 101 9.69 -11.77 -1.03
C LEU A 101 10.62 -11.55 -2.22
N ARG A 102 11.39 -10.46 -2.20
CA ARG A 102 12.33 -10.13 -3.28
C ARG A 102 13.35 -11.26 -3.49
N ALA A 103 13.90 -11.81 -2.43
CA ALA A 103 14.81 -12.95 -2.50
C ALA A 103 14.14 -14.18 -3.10
N ALA A 104 12.94 -14.56 -2.63
CA ALA A 104 12.20 -15.71 -3.15
C ALA A 104 11.87 -15.58 -4.64
N LEU A 105 11.35 -14.42 -5.06
CA LEU A 105 11.02 -14.18 -6.46
C LEU A 105 12.25 -14.23 -7.36
N THR A 106 13.38 -13.67 -6.91
CA THR A 106 14.62 -13.67 -7.70
C THR A 106 15.25 -15.06 -7.78
N ALA A 107 15.08 -15.89 -6.73
CA ALA A 107 15.59 -17.26 -6.68
C ALA A 107 14.71 -18.25 -7.47
N CYS A 108 13.42 -17.96 -7.62
CA CYS A 108 12.49 -18.82 -8.32
C CYS A 108 12.79 -18.83 -9.83
N ASN A 109 13.07 -20.02 -10.35
CA ASN A 109 13.38 -20.28 -11.76
C ASN A 109 12.34 -21.17 -12.46
N SER A 110 11.39 -21.72 -11.71
CA SER A 110 10.34 -22.57 -12.24
C SER A 110 9.07 -22.44 -11.41
N SER A 111 7.92 -22.50 -12.10
CA SER A 111 6.62 -22.58 -11.44
C SER A 111 5.76 -23.59 -12.21
N ASP A 112 5.16 -24.52 -11.47
CA ASP A 112 4.32 -25.60 -12.03
C ASP A 112 5.05 -26.42 -13.12
N GLY A 113 6.34 -26.67 -12.91
CA GLY A 113 7.19 -27.43 -13.85
C GLY A 113 7.59 -26.69 -15.13
N VAL A 114 7.22 -25.42 -15.29
CA VAL A 114 7.61 -24.58 -16.44
C VAL A 114 8.68 -23.58 -16.01
N ALA A 115 9.70 -23.39 -16.83
CA ALA A 115 10.74 -22.41 -16.59
C ALA A 115 10.13 -20.99 -16.59
N CYS A 116 10.37 -20.24 -15.52
CA CYS A 116 9.86 -18.89 -15.36
C CYS A 116 10.89 -17.98 -14.72
N ARG A 117 10.80 -16.69 -15.02
CA ARG A 117 11.66 -15.67 -14.42
C ARG A 117 10.80 -14.53 -13.90
N PHE A 118 10.96 -14.24 -12.61
CA PHE A 118 10.45 -13.01 -12.02
C PHE A 118 11.50 -11.90 -12.14
N SER A 119 11.10 -10.78 -12.71
CA SER A 119 11.91 -9.57 -12.85
C SER A 119 11.26 -8.45 -12.05
N ILE A 120 11.94 -7.99 -11.00
CA ILE A 120 11.46 -6.87 -10.19
C ILE A 120 11.80 -5.59 -10.93
N LEU A 121 10.78 -4.91 -11.44
CA LEU A 121 10.95 -3.67 -12.21
C LEU A 121 11.16 -2.49 -11.27
N ARG A 122 10.27 -2.33 -10.28
CA ARG A 122 10.26 -1.16 -9.39
C ARG A 122 9.76 -1.54 -8.00
N ALA A 123 10.20 -0.80 -6.98
CA ALA A 123 9.70 -0.93 -5.61
C ALA A 123 9.61 0.44 -4.97
N SER A 124 8.53 0.70 -4.23
CA SER A 124 8.28 1.97 -3.55
C SER A 124 7.32 1.78 -2.39
N PRO A 125 7.47 2.52 -1.27
CA PRO A 125 6.49 2.54 -0.19
C PRO A 125 5.18 3.27 -0.57
N PHE A 126 5.18 4.03 -1.66
CA PHE A 126 4.02 4.79 -2.13
C PHE A 126 3.65 4.40 -3.57
N LEU A 127 2.38 4.07 -3.78
CA LEU A 127 1.84 3.78 -5.11
C LEU A 127 2.04 4.95 -6.08
N LEU A 128 1.89 6.19 -5.62
CA LEU A 128 2.07 7.37 -6.48
C LEU A 128 3.46 7.42 -7.12
N ALA A 129 4.51 7.11 -6.36
CA ALA A 129 5.87 7.06 -6.87
C ALA A 129 6.10 5.85 -7.80
N LEU A 130 5.31 4.78 -7.63
CA LEU A 130 5.32 3.60 -8.50
C LEU A 130 4.46 3.76 -9.76
N SER A 131 3.56 4.74 -9.82
CA SER A 131 2.77 5.01 -11.03
C SER A 131 3.56 5.74 -12.12
N ASN A 132 4.71 6.33 -11.79
CA ASN A 132 5.51 7.07 -12.75
C ASN A 132 6.21 6.13 -13.73
N ASP A 133 5.73 6.07 -14.97
CA ASP A 133 6.34 5.31 -16.05
C ASP A 133 7.63 5.99 -16.52
N THR A 134 8.71 5.86 -15.74
CA THR A 134 10.03 6.39 -16.11
C THR A 134 10.85 5.39 -16.91
N GLN A 135 10.23 4.41 -17.57
CA GLN A 135 10.91 3.60 -18.58
C GLN A 135 11.15 4.43 -19.86
N ILE A 136 12.08 5.38 -19.76
CA ILE A 136 12.75 6.00 -20.90
C ILE A 136 14.24 5.97 -20.58
N TYR A 137 14.92 4.86 -20.88
CA TYR A 137 16.32 4.84 -21.35
C TYR A 137 16.56 3.53 -22.12
N PRO A 138 17.07 3.60 -23.37
CA PRO A 138 17.31 2.46 -24.26
C PRO A 138 18.53 1.62 -23.86
#